data_AF-A0A7J9GKI5-F1
#
_entry.id   AF-A0A7J9GKI5-F1
#
_cell.length_a   1.000
_cell.length_b   1.000
_cell.length_c   1.000
_cell.angle_alpha   90.00
_cell.angle_beta   90.00
_cell.angle_gamma   90.00
#
_symmetry.space_group_name_H-M   'P 1'
#
loop_
_entity.id
_entity.type
_entity.pdbx_description
1 polymer ?
#
loop_
_entity_poly.entity_id
_entity_poly.type
_entity_poly.pdbx_seq_one_letter_code
_entity_poly.pdbx_strand_id
1 'polypeptide(L)' 'MYKKSLLRAIGSIIGQVVKIGYHTDSGSRGRFARLAVTVDVLKPLVSKVLINGKLQQVGYESLPNICYECGCY' A
#
# COMPACT_ATOMS: atom_id res chain seq x y z
N MET A 1 -10.64 -12.88 -5.47
CA MET A 1 -10.49 -12.11 -4.21
C MET A 1 -9.12 -12.44 -3.64
N TYR A 2 -8.32 -11.45 -3.23
CA TYR A 2 -6.97 -11.71 -2.70
C TYR A 2 -7.02 -12.41 -1.33
N LYS A 3 -6.06 -13.30 -1.05
CA LYS A 3 -5.97 -13.95 0.28
C LYS A 3 -5.61 -12.92 1.35
N LYS A 4 -6.38 -12.88 2.44
CA LYS A 4 -6.14 -11.96 3.59
C LYS A 4 -4.72 -12.11 4.16
N SER A 5 -4.23 -13.35 4.26
CA SER A 5 -2.87 -13.65 4.75
C SER A 5 -1.79 -13.04 3.87
N LEU A 6 -1.95 -13.11 2.54
CA LEU A 6 -1.03 -12.50 1.58
C LEU A 6 -1.04 -10.98 1.69
N LEU A 7 -2.24 -10.37 1.73
CA LEU A 7 -2.37 -8.93 1.88
C LEU A 7 -1.77 -8.41 3.19
N ARG A 8 -1.92 -9.19 4.27
CA ARG A 8 -1.31 -8.86 5.57
C ARG A 8 0.21 -8.95 5.50
N ALA A 9 0.77 -9.98 4.88
CA ALA A 9 2.21 -10.13 4.71
C ALA A 9 2.80 -8.97 3.88
N ILE A 10 2.15 -8.58 2.78
CA ILE A 10 2.56 -7.42 1.98
C ILE A 10 2.47 -6.14 2.81
N GLY A 11 1.35 -5.92 3.49
CA GLY A 11 1.15 -4.73 4.32
C GLY A 11 2.19 -4.61 5.42
N SER A 12 2.60 -5.72 6.04
CA SER A 12 3.66 -5.78 7.05
C SER A 12 5.03 -5.30 6.56
N ILE A 13 5.29 -5.32 5.25
CA ILE A 13 6.52 -4.75 4.66
C ILE A 13 6.48 -3.21 4.73
N ILE A 14 5.29 -2.63 4.57
CA ILE A 14 5.08 -1.18 4.55
C ILE A 14 4.95 -0.64 5.97
N GLY A 15 4.23 -1.36 6.84
CA GLY A 15 4.00 -0.94 8.21
C GLY A 15 3.05 -1.88 8.96
N GLN A 16 2.66 -1.51 10.18
CA GLN A 16 1.73 -2.32 10.96
C GLN A 16 0.34 -2.27 10.32
N VAL A 17 -0.15 -3.42 9.82
CA VAL A 17 -1.48 -3.51 9.20
C VAL A 17 -2.57 -3.36 10.25
N VAL A 18 -3.33 -2.27 10.16
CA VAL A 18 -4.48 -1.96 11.04
C VAL A 18 -5.77 -2.50 10.43
N LYS A 19 -5.93 -2.39 9.10
CA LYS A 19 -7.16 -2.82 8.41
C LYS A 19 -6.87 -3.29 6.99
N ILE A 20 -7.62 -4.29 6.54
CA ILE A 20 -7.61 -4.75 5.15
C ILE A 20 -8.96 -4.35 4.54
N GLY A 21 -8.91 -3.43 3.57
CA GLY A 21 -10.07 -2.96 2.83
C GLY A 21 -10.32 -3.84 1.61
N TYR A 22 -11.49 -4.48 1.56
CA TYR A 22 -11.92 -5.29 0.42
C TYR A 22 -12.77 -4.52 -0.59
N HIS A 23 -12.78 -3.18 -0.53
CA HIS A 23 -13.52 -2.34 -1.47
C HIS A 23 -12.98 -2.57 -2.87
N THR A 24 -13.61 -3.52 -3.55
CA THR A 24 -13.48 -3.77 -4.97
C THR A 24 -14.42 -2.76 -5.59
N ASP A 25 -13.97 -1.50 -5.72
CA ASP A 25 -14.76 -0.55 -6.49
C ASP A 25 -14.84 -1.11 -7.91
N SER A 26 -16.06 -1.41 -8.35
CA SER A 26 -16.36 -2.00 -9.66
C SER A 26 -16.23 -0.98 -10.79
N GLY A 27 -15.74 0.22 -10.50
CA GLY A 27 -15.46 1.29 -11.46
C GLY A 27 -14.10 1.15 -12.12
N SER A 28 -14.10 0.64 -13.36
CA SER A 28 -13.11 0.93 -14.42
C SER A 28 -11.60 0.86 -14.07
N ARG A 29 -10.96 -0.22 -14.55
CA ARG A 29 -9.53 -0.34 -14.94
C ARG A 29 -8.46 -0.72 -13.89
N GLY A 30 -8.81 -1.29 -12.74
CA GLY A 30 -7.81 -2.03 -11.93
C GLY A 30 -8.34 -2.61 -10.61
N ARG A 31 -8.09 -3.89 -10.35
CA ARG A 31 -8.38 -4.52 -9.04
C ARG A 31 -7.28 -4.16 -8.03
N PHE A 32 -7.43 -3.05 -7.34
CA PHE A 32 -6.53 -2.66 -6.25
C PHE A 32 -6.96 -3.30 -4.93
N ALA A 33 -5.99 -3.59 -4.06
CA ALA A 33 -6.23 -3.93 -2.66
C ALA A 33 -5.87 -2.71 -1.80
N ARG A 34 -6.78 -2.30 -0.91
CA ARG A 34 -6.54 -1.19 0.01
C ARG A 34 -6.13 -1.73 1.38
N LEU A 35 -5.07 -1.17 1.95
CA LEU A 35 -4.57 -1.51 3.28
C LEU A 35 -4.45 -0.23 4.11
N ALA A 36 -4.98 -0.26 5.33
CA ALA A 36 -4.65 0.75 6.33
C ALA A 36 -3.46 0.24 7.13
N VAL A 37 -2.36 0.98 7.07
CA VAL A 37 -1.11 0.68 7.76
C VAL A 37 -0.69 1.87 8.60
N THR A 38 -0.04 1.59 9.74
CA THR A 38 0.69 2.62 10.49
C THR A 38 2.07 2.79 9.87
N VAL A 39 2.41 4.03 9.51
CA VAL A 39 3.73 4.40 8.96
C VAL A 39 4.32 5.55 9.75
N ASP A 40 5.65 5.60 9.83
CA ASP A 40 6.39 6.70 10.43
C ASP A 40 6.69 7.74 9.35
N VAL A 41 6.01 8.88 9.41
CA VAL A 41 6.14 9.97 8.42
C VAL A 41 7.46 10.73 8.52
N LEU A 42 8.23 10.53 9.59
CA LEU A 42 9.58 11.10 9.72
C LEU A 42 10.62 10.28 8.95
N LYS A 43 10.24 9.09 8.46
CA LYS A 43 11.08 8.23 7.62
C LYS A 43 10.60 8.25 6.18
N PRO A 44 11.50 7.96 5.22
CA PRO A 44 11.08 7.78 3.84
C PRO A 44 10.02 6.69 3.72
N LEU A 45 8.93 7.02 3.04
CA LEU A 45 7.79 6.13 2.83
C LEU A 45 8.07 5.15 1.69
N VAL A 46 7.57 3.92 1.85
CA VAL A 46 7.73 2.87 0.85
C VAL A 46 6.84 3.20 -0.35
N SER A 47 7.43 3.61 -1.47
CA SER A 47 6.69 3.93 -2.71
C SER A 47 6.52 2.72 -3.64
N LYS A 48 7.31 1.65 -3.46
CA LYS A 48 7.26 0.43 -4.29
C LYS A 48 7.59 -0.81 -3.45
N VAL A 49 6.95 -1.93 -3.75
CA VAL A 49 7.20 -3.24 -3.14
C VAL A 49 7.40 -4.31 -4.21
N LEU A 50 8.29 -5.27 -3.95
CA LEU A 50 8.50 -6.42 -4.84
C LEU A 50 7.58 -7.56 -4.43
N ILE A 51 6.65 -7.95 -5.30
CA ILE A 51 5.71 -9.05 -5.07
C ILE A 51 5.90 -10.06 -6.20
N ASN A 52 6.35 -11.27 -5.88
CA ASN A 52 6.64 -12.34 -6.85
C ASN A 52 7.51 -11.85 -8.03
N GLY A 53 8.58 -11.10 -7.74
CA GLY A 53 9.49 -10.57 -8.77
C GLY A 53 8.94 -9.39 -9.58
N LYS A 54 7.70 -8.95 -9.31
CA LYS A 54 7.10 -7.78 -9.96
C LYS A 54 7.08 -6.58 -9.02
N LEU A 55 7.60 -5.45 -9.49
CA LEU A 55 7.57 -4.19 -8.76
C LEU A 55 6.15 -3.61 -8.82
N GLN A 56 5.53 -3.44 -7.65
CA GLN A 56 4.19 -2.87 -7.50
C GLN A 56 4.30 -1.50 -6.83
N GLN A 57 3.65 -0.50 -7.40
CA GLN A 57 3.58 0.83 -6.80
C GLN A 57 2.63 0.86 -5.60
N VAL A 58 3.01 1.60 -4.57
CA VAL A 58 2.23 1.86 -3.35
C VAL A 58 1.74 3.30 -3.40
N GLY A 59 0.42 3.49 -3.31
CA GLY A 59 -0.22 4.80 -3.19
C GLY A 59 -0.71 5.03 -1.76
N TYR A 60 -0.55 6.24 -1.25
CA TYR A 60 -1.06 6.67 0.06
C TYR A 60 -2.24 7.64 -0.16
N GLU A 61 -3.44 7.24 0.23
CA GLU A 61 -4.66 8.05 0.01
C GLU A 61 -4.79 9.23 0.98
N SER A 62 -4.22 9.12 2.19
CA SER A 62 -4.39 10.11 3.27
C SER A 62 -3.17 11.00 3.51
N LEU A 63 -2.19 11.00 2.59
CA LEU A 63 -0.96 11.79 2.68
C LEU A 63 -0.83 12.68 1.43
N PRO A 64 -1.41 13.90 1.42
CA PRO A 64 -1.47 14.74 0.22
C PRO A 64 -0.11 15.32 -0.22
N ASN A 65 0.87 15.42 0.69
CA ASN A 65 2.17 16.06 0.42
C ASN A 65 3.32 15.07 0.18
N ILE A 66 3.02 13.79 -0.03
CA ILE A 66 4.07 12.79 -0.26
C ILE A 66 4.68 12.94 -1.66
N CYS A 67 6.00 13.02 -1.72
CA CYS A 67 6.76 12.92 -2.96
C CYS A 67 7.06 11.45 -3.25
N TYR A 68 6.32 10.83 -4.18
CA TYR A 68 6.49 9.40 -4.52
C TYR A 68 7.84 9.05 -5.17
N GLU A 69 8.54 10.05 -5.71
CA GLU A 69 9.84 9.88 -6.34
C GLU A 69 10.98 9.89 -5.31
N CYS A 70 10.89 10.78 -4.32
CA CYS A 70 11.89 10.93 -3.26
C CYS A 70 11.55 10.17 -1.96
N GLY A 71 10.30 9.70 -1.81
CA GLY A 71 9.82 9.00 -0.61
C GLY A 71 9.62 9.91 0.60
N CYS A 72 9.78 11.23 0.46
CA CYS A 72 9.66 12.18 1.57
C CYS A 72 8.22 12.66 1.77
N TYR A 73 7.88 12.96 3.02
CA TYR A 73 6.69 13.69 3.44
C TYR A 73 7.10 15.05 4.04
#